data_AF-A0A0M3ILY6-F1
#
_entry.id   AF-A0A0M3ILY6-F1
#
_cell.length_a   1.000
_cell.length_b   1.000
_cell.length_c   1.000
_cell.angle_alpha   90.00
_cell.angle_beta   90.00
_cell.angle_gamma   90.00
#
_symmetry.space_group_name_H-M   'P 1'
#
loop_
_entity.id
_entity.type
_entity.pdbx_description
1 polymer ?
#
loop_
_entity_poly.entity_id
_entity_poly.type
_entity_poly.pdbx_seq_one_letter_code
_entity_poly.pdbx_strand_id
1 'polypeptide(L)'
;MQNTIASVQQENIPLDVVHTDIDYMMRYQDFTLNSEWESLSDYITSLHDAGLHAVLTFNPAVQVDGPPFSRALKAGVHFFEWETMSQVPKSIQSLYPLTNNTKASFNVIMLGVLWQDKHVAYPDFSSSLTDLWWSDEVGDFHRKIPFDGMLLDMNEPASFGTNEVDPWYYHSLNHTRIEPLMCPTSNNIYDMPPYETYAVYNYHEYSTLASKTLCMLAETIYGRMYDTKNLYGLQHSIASQKAMHQATSKRSAIITAASFPSTGRYAGHWLGQNSATWYNLATSVISVQLFNLFGIPYVGADICGFKKDATEELCIRWQQLGAFYTFSRNHNDKGTTPQDPAHWPNVAAATRQANLFRYHYLPYLYSLHFDASLLGSAVIRPTFMEFPLDDAARENGFEFMWGAAMLIVPVLQPSISQVYGYLPHEGTWYSLRDGEYGKLMTNGFQFLSTPINKMIPVFARGGYIIPRQAPAMTTTASRRNPLELLIAIDKNSNLTAKGNLYWDDGESDIQNGTYYKWEFQLTTTELFTELVIVRSNVANVSGVPTLDIIDIFGYPFIPHLDKATVNGERLSISGCSSFDMESSMILINCSNLINITADPVILIIWTNS
;
A
#
# COMPACT_ATOMS: atom_id res chain seq x y z
N MET A 1 10.72 0.43 -19.23
CA MET A 1 9.36 0.02 -18.80
C MET A 1 8.91 -1.28 -19.47
N GLN A 2 8.63 -1.29 -20.78
CA GLN A 2 8.05 -2.47 -21.47
C GLN A 2 8.84 -3.77 -21.26
N ASN A 3 10.16 -3.72 -21.47
CA ASN A 3 11.04 -4.88 -21.29
C ASN A 3 11.00 -5.42 -19.86
N THR A 4 11.04 -4.54 -18.85
CA THR A 4 10.99 -4.93 -17.43
C THR A 4 9.69 -5.66 -17.11
N ILE A 5 8.55 -5.13 -17.57
CA ILE A 5 7.23 -5.76 -17.36
C ILE A 5 7.18 -7.13 -18.03
N ALA A 6 7.64 -7.21 -19.29
CA ALA A 6 7.69 -8.46 -20.04
C ALA A 6 8.56 -9.52 -19.35
N SER A 7 9.73 -9.13 -18.82
CA SER A 7 10.63 -10.03 -18.08
C SER A 7 9.99 -10.56 -16.80
N VAL A 8 9.29 -9.71 -16.04
CA VAL A 8 8.56 -10.15 -14.83
C VAL A 8 7.42 -11.12 -15.18
N GLN A 9 6.69 -10.85 -16.26
CA GLN A 9 5.62 -11.74 -16.74
C GLN A 9 6.17 -13.09 -17.24
N GLN A 10 7.31 -13.11 -17.93
CA GLN A 10 7.97 -14.34 -18.39
C GLN A 10 8.39 -15.24 -17.22
N GLU A 11 8.72 -14.65 -16.07
CA GLU A 11 9.01 -15.38 -14.84
C GLU A 11 7.76 -15.88 -14.10
N ASN A 12 6.56 -15.70 -14.66
CA ASN A 12 5.28 -16.09 -14.06
C ASN A 12 5.08 -15.51 -12.65
N ILE A 13 5.49 -14.25 -12.46
CA ILE A 13 5.30 -13.52 -11.21
C ILE A 13 4.00 -12.70 -11.32
N PRO A 14 3.00 -12.91 -10.44
CA PRO A 14 1.81 -12.08 -10.41
C PRO A 14 2.13 -10.59 -10.27
N LEU A 15 1.49 -9.76 -11.09
CA LEU A 15 1.71 -8.31 -11.19
C LEU A 15 0.42 -7.61 -11.61
N ASP A 16 -0.06 -6.67 -10.80
CA ASP A 16 -1.26 -5.88 -11.12
C ASP A 16 -0.94 -4.44 -11.53
N VAL A 17 0.04 -3.81 -10.91
CA VAL A 17 0.24 -2.36 -11.04
C VAL A 17 1.64 -2.06 -11.53
N VAL A 18 1.73 -1.24 -12.57
CA VAL A 18 2.98 -0.66 -13.05
C VAL A 18 3.05 0.80 -12.64
N HIS A 19 4.20 1.20 -12.11
CA HIS A 19 4.45 2.59 -11.73
C HIS A 19 5.36 3.25 -12.76
N THR A 20 5.07 4.50 -13.09
CA THR A 20 5.96 5.33 -13.89
C THR A 20 6.38 6.56 -13.09
N ASP A 21 7.69 6.72 -12.91
CA ASP A 21 8.27 7.88 -12.24
C ASP A 21 8.34 9.09 -13.19
N ILE A 22 8.86 10.22 -12.71
CA ILE A 22 8.88 11.52 -13.39
C ILE A 22 9.59 11.55 -14.76
N ASP A 23 10.26 10.48 -15.16
CA ASP A 23 10.93 10.36 -16.46
C ASP A 23 9.97 10.41 -17.66
N TYR A 24 8.67 10.16 -17.48
CA TYR A 24 7.69 10.33 -18.57
C TYR A 24 7.44 11.79 -18.92
N MET A 25 7.68 12.69 -17.97
CA MET A 25 7.36 14.11 -18.08
C MET A 25 8.34 14.82 -19.01
N MET A 26 7.88 15.87 -19.69
CA MET A 26 8.74 16.77 -20.44
C MET A 26 9.55 17.64 -19.48
N ARG A 27 10.83 17.27 -19.30
CA ARG A 27 11.76 17.97 -18.40
C ARG A 27 11.14 18.12 -17.00
N TYR A 28 10.53 17.03 -16.51
CA TYR A 28 9.96 16.91 -15.16
C TYR A 28 8.74 17.80 -14.85
N GLN A 29 8.11 18.40 -15.87
CA GLN A 29 6.89 19.20 -15.69
C GLN A 29 5.65 18.30 -15.60
N ASP A 30 4.87 18.40 -14.53
CA ASP A 30 3.60 17.68 -14.41
C ASP A 30 2.65 17.98 -15.58
N PHE A 31 1.79 17.01 -15.89
CA PHE A 31 0.79 17.07 -16.97
C PHE A 31 1.40 17.28 -18.38
N THR A 32 2.64 16.83 -18.56
CA THR A 32 3.33 16.81 -19.86
C THR A 32 3.87 15.41 -20.16
N LEU A 33 4.21 15.18 -21.43
CA LEU A 33 4.80 13.94 -21.93
C LEU A 33 5.99 14.31 -22.81
N ASN A 34 7.14 13.68 -22.59
CA ASN A 34 8.28 13.89 -23.47
C ASN A 34 8.23 12.96 -24.70
N SER A 35 9.07 13.24 -25.70
CA SER A 35 9.06 12.54 -26.99
C SER A 35 9.39 11.04 -26.89
N GLU A 36 10.11 10.60 -25.86
CA GLU A 36 10.44 9.18 -25.67
C GLU A 36 9.25 8.38 -25.13
N TRP A 37 8.21 9.06 -24.64
CA TRP A 37 7.04 8.47 -24.00
C TRP A 37 5.74 8.69 -24.79
N GLU A 38 5.81 9.13 -26.06
CA GLU A 38 4.63 9.39 -26.90
C GLU A 38 3.66 8.20 -26.99
N SER A 39 4.18 6.97 -26.89
CA SER A 39 3.39 5.73 -26.93
C SER A 39 2.82 5.30 -25.57
N LEU A 40 3.00 6.08 -24.50
CA LEU A 40 2.58 5.72 -23.15
C LEU A 40 1.07 5.46 -23.05
N SER A 41 0.24 6.27 -23.73
CA SER A 41 -1.22 6.05 -23.76
C SER A 41 -1.59 4.68 -24.33
N ASP A 42 -1.05 4.37 -25.51
CA ASP A 42 -1.34 3.12 -26.21
C ASP A 42 -0.83 1.92 -25.40
N TYR A 43 0.32 2.09 -24.74
CA TYR A 43 0.87 1.04 -23.90
C TYR A 43 0.04 0.82 -22.63
N ILE A 44 -0.43 1.87 -21.95
CA ILE A 44 -1.35 1.72 -20.80
C ILE A 44 -2.64 1.02 -21.25
N THR A 45 -3.18 1.36 -22.42
CA THR A 45 -4.35 0.67 -22.97
C THR A 45 -4.06 -0.83 -23.14
N SER A 46 -2.87 -1.19 -23.65
CA SER A 46 -2.46 -2.59 -23.77
C SER A 46 -2.29 -3.31 -22.43
N LEU A 47 -1.92 -2.58 -21.38
CA LEU A 47 -1.85 -3.10 -20.01
C LEU A 47 -3.26 -3.36 -19.46
N HIS A 48 -4.21 -2.47 -19.71
CA HIS A 48 -5.62 -2.67 -19.34
C HIS A 48 -6.22 -3.90 -20.03
N ASP A 49 -5.94 -4.10 -21.32
CA ASP A 49 -6.38 -5.30 -22.06
C ASP A 49 -5.81 -6.59 -21.45
N ALA A 50 -4.62 -6.52 -20.85
CA ALA A 50 -4.00 -7.62 -20.11
C ALA A 50 -4.46 -7.72 -18.64
N GLY A 51 -5.33 -6.82 -18.18
CA GLY A 51 -5.85 -6.77 -16.81
C GLY A 51 -4.89 -6.20 -15.77
N LEU A 52 -3.88 -5.43 -16.21
CA LEU A 52 -2.99 -4.63 -15.36
C LEU A 52 -3.50 -3.18 -15.26
N HIS A 53 -2.92 -2.43 -14.34
CA HIS A 53 -3.22 -1.03 -14.04
C HIS A 53 -1.94 -0.18 -14.04
N ALA A 54 -2.08 1.11 -14.29
CA ALA A 54 -0.99 2.07 -14.32
C ALA A 54 -1.14 3.17 -13.26
N VAL A 55 -0.09 3.41 -12.48
CA VAL A 55 0.01 4.52 -11.54
C VAL A 55 1.14 5.45 -11.99
N LEU A 56 0.86 6.75 -12.08
CA LEU A 56 1.86 7.76 -12.46
C LEU A 56 2.24 8.62 -11.27
N THR A 57 3.51 8.99 -11.18
CA THR A 57 4.01 9.97 -10.22
C THR A 57 3.60 11.39 -10.63
N PHE A 58 3.22 12.20 -9.65
CA PHE A 58 2.93 13.62 -9.78
C PHE A 58 3.55 14.40 -8.62
N ASN A 59 4.13 15.57 -8.93
CA ASN A 59 4.59 16.51 -7.93
C ASN A 59 3.55 17.63 -7.74
N PRO A 60 3.54 18.29 -6.58
CA PRO A 60 2.60 19.39 -6.36
C PRO A 60 3.06 20.70 -6.99
N ALA A 61 4.36 20.90 -7.19
CA ALA A 61 4.93 22.17 -7.63
C ALA A 61 4.90 22.29 -9.15
N VAL A 62 4.49 23.45 -9.67
CA VAL A 62 4.35 23.70 -11.11
C VAL A 62 5.38 24.73 -11.59
N GLN A 63 6.00 24.46 -12.74
CA GLN A 63 6.94 25.39 -13.37
C GLN A 63 6.25 26.70 -13.77
N VAL A 64 6.82 27.85 -13.41
CA VAL A 64 6.13 29.16 -13.46
C VAL A 64 5.99 29.82 -14.83
N ASP A 65 6.49 29.17 -15.88
CA ASP A 65 6.21 29.52 -17.27
C ASP A 65 5.60 28.34 -18.05
N GLY A 66 5.21 27.29 -17.33
CA GLY A 66 4.58 26.11 -17.87
C GLY A 66 3.08 26.29 -18.15
N PRO A 67 2.49 25.44 -19.02
CA PRO A 67 1.06 25.48 -19.30
C PRO A 67 0.14 25.33 -18.06
N PRO A 68 0.40 24.39 -17.11
CA PRO A 68 -0.42 24.26 -15.91
C PRO A 68 -0.44 25.55 -15.08
N PHE A 69 0.71 26.20 -14.90
CA PHE A 69 0.80 27.47 -14.17
C PHE A 69 0.01 28.59 -14.85
N SER A 70 0.09 28.72 -16.18
CA SER A 70 -0.71 29.72 -16.91
C SER A 70 -2.21 29.51 -16.74
N ARG A 71 -2.68 28.24 -16.74
CA ARG A 71 -4.09 27.92 -16.47
C ARG A 71 -4.48 28.19 -15.02
N ALA A 72 -3.60 27.87 -14.07
CA ALA A 72 -3.80 28.19 -12.65
C ALA A 72 -4.01 29.70 -12.42
N LEU A 73 -3.16 30.55 -13.02
CA LEU A 73 -3.31 32.01 -12.93
C LEU A 73 -4.64 32.49 -13.51
N LYS A 74 -5.08 31.93 -14.65
CA LYS A 74 -6.38 32.26 -15.26
C LYS A 74 -7.56 31.82 -14.40
N ALA A 75 -7.44 30.69 -13.71
CA ALA A 75 -8.43 30.17 -12.78
C ALA A 75 -8.43 30.91 -11.42
N GLY A 76 -7.46 31.81 -11.18
CA GLY A 76 -7.34 32.52 -9.91
C GLY A 76 -6.84 31.65 -8.76
N VAL A 77 -6.07 30.60 -9.08
CA VAL A 77 -5.43 29.72 -8.10
C VAL A 77 -4.49 30.54 -7.20
N HIS A 78 -4.55 30.25 -5.91
CA HIS A 78 -3.63 30.81 -4.93
C HIS A 78 -2.38 29.92 -4.84
N PHE A 79 -1.25 30.54 -4.55
CA PHE A 79 0.02 29.88 -4.32
C PHE A 79 0.55 30.30 -2.96
N PHE A 80 1.64 29.69 -2.52
CA PHE A 80 2.42 30.21 -1.41
C PHE A 80 2.98 31.57 -1.81
N GLU A 81 2.68 32.62 -1.04
CA GLU A 81 2.99 34.00 -1.38
C GLU A 81 3.88 34.66 -0.31
N TRP A 82 4.69 35.64 -0.72
CA TRP A 82 5.45 36.49 0.20
C TRP A 82 4.51 37.43 0.97
N GLU A 83 4.78 37.61 2.26
CA GLU A 83 4.01 38.53 3.13
C GLU A 83 4.25 39.99 2.76
N THR A 84 5.49 40.36 2.42
CA THR A 84 5.86 41.73 2.06
C THR A 84 6.84 41.81 0.88
N MET A 85 6.74 42.90 0.10
CA MET A 85 7.64 43.16 -1.04
C MET A 85 9.13 43.24 -0.66
N SER A 86 9.46 43.57 0.59
CA SER A 86 10.85 43.59 1.08
C SER A 86 11.47 42.21 1.21
N GLN A 87 10.66 41.15 1.32
CA GLN A 87 11.13 39.77 1.43
C GLN A 87 11.39 39.14 0.05
N VAL A 88 10.79 39.69 -1.02
CA VAL A 88 10.84 39.11 -2.37
C VAL A 88 12.26 39.14 -2.97
N PRO A 89 12.84 38.00 -3.35
CA PRO A 89 14.11 37.94 -4.08
C PRO A 89 13.97 38.51 -5.49
N LYS A 90 14.38 39.77 -5.68
CA LYS A 90 14.23 40.48 -6.97
C LYS A 90 14.99 39.81 -8.12
N SER A 91 16.14 39.17 -7.84
CA SER A 91 16.93 38.43 -8.84
C SER A 91 16.09 37.36 -9.50
N ILE A 92 15.49 36.49 -8.69
CA ILE A 92 14.62 35.39 -9.13
C ILE A 92 13.32 35.92 -9.75
N GLN A 93 12.64 36.82 -9.04
CA GLN A 93 11.30 37.27 -9.43
C GLN A 93 11.28 38.01 -10.78
N SER A 94 12.34 38.77 -11.09
CA SER A 94 12.44 39.51 -12.35
C SER A 94 12.54 38.62 -13.60
N LEU A 95 12.86 37.34 -13.44
CA LEU A 95 12.94 36.37 -14.53
C LEU A 95 11.56 35.93 -15.05
N TYR A 96 10.51 36.07 -14.23
CA TYR A 96 9.18 35.53 -14.52
C TYR A 96 8.10 36.61 -14.39
N PRO A 97 7.80 37.37 -15.46
CA PRO A 97 6.79 38.43 -15.40
C PRO A 97 5.40 37.95 -14.97
N LEU A 98 5.06 36.69 -15.24
CA LEU A 98 3.76 36.09 -14.87
C LEU A 98 3.59 35.86 -13.36
N THR A 99 4.68 35.82 -12.58
CA THR A 99 4.63 35.58 -11.13
C THR A 99 4.43 36.86 -10.34
N ASN A 100 4.49 38.03 -11.00
CA ASN A 100 4.15 39.33 -10.42
C ASN A 100 2.65 39.54 -10.55
N ASN A 101 1.87 39.19 -9.52
CA ASN A 101 0.43 39.30 -9.62
C ASN A 101 0.01 40.77 -9.68
N THR A 102 -0.78 41.12 -10.70
CA THR A 102 -1.16 42.49 -11.09
C THR A 102 -2.38 43.02 -10.33
N LYS A 103 -2.67 42.47 -9.15
CA LYS A 103 -3.73 42.98 -8.26
C LYS A 103 -3.11 43.93 -7.24
N ALA A 104 -3.85 44.95 -6.82
CA ALA A 104 -3.43 46.02 -5.92
C ALA A 104 -3.07 45.57 -4.47
N SER A 105 -2.85 44.28 -4.26
CA SER A 105 -2.55 43.63 -2.99
C SER A 105 -1.17 42.95 -3.10
N PHE A 106 -0.40 42.98 -2.02
CA PHE A 106 1.03 42.65 -1.89
C PHE A 106 1.45 41.19 -2.22
N ASN A 107 0.69 40.47 -3.04
CA ASN A 107 0.74 39.03 -3.18
C ASN A 107 1.69 38.63 -4.33
N VAL A 108 2.97 38.48 -4.02
CA VAL A 108 3.99 37.96 -4.94
C VAL A 108 4.20 36.48 -4.65
N ILE A 109 4.10 35.64 -5.69
CA ILE A 109 4.24 34.18 -5.55
C ILE A 109 5.68 33.84 -5.10
N MET A 110 5.79 33.00 -4.07
CA MET A 110 7.06 32.46 -3.61
C MET A 110 7.53 31.35 -4.54
N LEU A 111 8.78 31.45 -4.96
CA LEU A 111 9.38 30.58 -5.96
C LEU A 111 10.44 29.69 -5.32
N GLY A 112 10.31 28.38 -5.52
CA GLY A 112 11.27 27.37 -5.08
C GLY A 112 11.95 26.69 -6.26
N VAL A 113 12.70 25.64 -5.94
CA VAL A 113 13.36 24.76 -6.91
C VAL A 113 12.93 23.33 -6.63
N LEU A 114 12.53 22.60 -7.68
CA LEU A 114 12.27 21.17 -7.61
C LEU A 114 12.86 20.53 -8.87
N TRP A 115 12.30 19.45 -9.40
CA TRP A 115 12.91 18.68 -10.51
C TRP A 115 13.00 19.42 -11.85
N GLN A 116 12.15 20.43 -12.05
CA GLN A 116 12.02 21.16 -13.30
C GLN A 116 13.21 22.08 -13.59
N ASP A 117 13.41 22.45 -14.85
CA ASP A 117 14.54 23.30 -15.29
C ASP A 117 14.44 24.78 -14.92
N LYS A 118 13.29 25.19 -14.39
CA LYS A 118 13.01 26.56 -13.99
C LYS A 118 12.35 26.55 -12.62
N HIS A 119 12.29 27.73 -12.01
CA HIS A 119 11.64 27.88 -10.71
C HIS A 119 10.19 27.40 -10.76
N VAL A 120 9.74 26.90 -9.61
CA VAL A 120 8.40 26.36 -9.44
C VAL A 120 7.61 27.16 -8.42
N ALA A 121 6.29 27.19 -8.60
CA ALA A 121 5.33 27.71 -7.64
C ALA A 121 4.58 26.54 -7.00
N TYR A 122 4.18 26.72 -5.75
CA TYR A 122 3.49 25.71 -4.95
C TYR A 122 2.02 26.10 -4.80
N PRO A 123 1.09 25.38 -5.44
CA PRO A 123 -0.34 25.68 -5.35
C PRO A 123 -0.82 25.56 -3.90
N ASP A 124 -1.67 26.48 -3.49
CA ASP A 124 -2.30 26.46 -2.17
C ASP A 124 -3.51 25.53 -2.18
N PHE A 125 -3.31 24.25 -1.83
CA PHE A 125 -4.38 23.24 -1.74
C PHE A 125 -5.36 23.47 -0.57
N SER A 126 -5.22 24.56 0.20
CA SER A 126 -6.28 24.99 1.11
C SER A 126 -7.43 25.71 0.41
N SER A 127 -7.23 26.12 -0.85
CA SER A 127 -8.21 26.85 -1.65
C SER A 127 -9.07 25.94 -2.52
N SER A 128 -10.39 26.15 -2.46
CA SER A 128 -11.33 25.49 -3.39
C SER A 128 -11.08 25.79 -4.88
N LEU A 129 -10.44 26.92 -5.21
CA LEU A 129 -10.05 27.24 -6.59
C LEU A 129 -8.88 26.35 -7.05
N THR A 130 -7.95 26.05 -6.14
CA THR A 130 -6.86 25.11 -6.39
C THR A 130 -7.39 23.70 -6.59
N ASP A 131 -8.36 23.26 -5.79
CA ASP A 131 -9.01 21.95 -5.99
C ASP A 131 -9.65 21.80 -7.37
N LEU A 132 -10.35 22.84 -7.84
CA LEU A 132 -11.00 22.84 -9.16
C LEU A 132 -9.97 22.80 -10.28
N TRP A 133 -8.96 23.66 -10.22
CA TRP A 133 -7.89 23.67 -11.20
C TRP A 133 -7.14 22.33 -11.22
N TRP A 134 -6.78 21.78 -10.06
CA TRP A 134 -6.11 20.48 -9.98
C TRP A 134 -6.96 19.35 -10.58
N SER A 135 -8.27 19.36 -10.32
CA SER A 135 -9.20 18.40 -10.91
C SER A 135 -9.29 18.52 -12.43
N ASP A 136 -9.27 19.74 -12.95
CA ASP A 136 -9.25 19.99 -14.40
C ASP A 136 -7.95 19.50 -15.04
N GLU A 137 -6.79 19.76 -14.44
CA GLU A 137 -5.48 19.28 -14.93
C GLU A 137 -5.39 17.75 -14.95
N VAL A 138 -5.78 17.10 -13.84
CA VAL A 138 -5.82 15.64 -13.71
C VAL A 138 -6.78 15.05 -14.74
N GLY A 139 -7.98 15.61 -14.88
CA GLY A 139 -8.98 15.15 -15.84
C GLY A 139 -8.55 15.33 -17.30
N ASP A 140 -7.92 16.46 -17.64
CA ASP A 140 -7.36 16.73 -18.97
C ASP A 140 -6.22 15.77 -19.30
N PHE A 141 -5.36 15.47 -18.33
CA PHE A 141 -4.26 14.54 -18.55
C PHE A 141 -4.75 13.09 -18.61
N HIS A 142 -5.72 12.70 -17.77
CA HIS A 142 -6.33 11.37 -17.81
C HIS A 142 -7.01 11.06 -19.15
N ARG A 143 -7.66 12.05 -19.76
CA ARG A 143 -8.21 11.93 -21.13
C ARG A 143 -7.16 11.63 -22.20
N LYS A 144 -5.89 11.99 -21.96
CA LYS A 144 -4.77 11.73 -22.87
C LYS A 144 -4.02 10.45 -22.52
N ILE A 145 -3.93 10.14 -21.23
CA ILE A 145 -3.17 9.02 -20.67
C ILE A 145 -4.08 8.35 -19.63
N PRO A 146 -4.65 7.17 -19.91
CA PRO A 146 -5.70 6.59 -19.05
C PRO A 146 -5.11 5.89 -17.81
N PHE A 147 -4.40 6.61 -16.93
CA PHE A 147 -3.86 6.05 -15.68
C PHE A 147 -4.96 5.77 -14.64
N ASP A 148 -4.74 4.76 -13.80
CA ASP A 148 -5.69 4.24 -12.81
C ASP A 148 -5.51 4.82 -11.40
N GLY A 149 -4.34 5.40 -11.12
CA GLY A 149 -4.02 5.98 -9.81
C GLY A 149 -2.86 6.97 -9.86
N MET A 150 -2.67 7.68 -8.75
CA MET A 150 -1.64 8.71 -8.61
C MET A 150 -0.71 8.41 -7.44
N LEU A 151 0.59 8.57 -7.68
CA LEU A 151 1.58 8.66 -6.63
C LEU A 151 1.98 10.12 -6.46
N LEU A 152 1.69 10.69 -5.29
CA LEU A 152 1.98 12.08 -4.95
C LEU A 152 3.32 12.14 -4.22
N ASP A 153 4.34 12.65 -4.90
CA ASP A 153 5.68 12.79 -4.35
C ASP A 153 6.01 14.25 -4.04
N MET A 154 7.07 14.48 -3.25
CA MET A 154 7.63 15.80 -2.96
C MET A 154 6.63 16.79 -2.30
N ASN A 155 5.61 16.26 -1.63
CA ASN A 155 4.48 17.01 -1.09
C ASN A 155 4.55 17.29 0.42
N GLU A 156 5.75 17.37 0.98
CA GLU A 156 5.98 17.86 2.35
C GLU A 156 5.58 19.32 2.61
N PRO A 157 5.65 20.31 1.68
CA PRO A 157 6.23 20.33 0.32
C PRO A 157 7.76 20.45 0.31
N ALA A 158 8.42 19.70 -0.57
CA ALA A 158 9.88 19.77 -0.72
C ALA A 158 10.30 20.94 -1.62
N SER A 159 11.43 21.56 -1.32
CA SER A 159 12.11 22.54 -2.17
C SER A 159 13.63 22.35 -2.04
N PHE A 160 14.32 22.26 -3.18
CA PHE A 160 15.75 22.00 -3.24
C PHE A 160 16.56 23.24 -2.91
N GLY A 161 17.56 23.06 -2.04
CA GLY A 161 18.59 24.06 -1.81
C GLY A 161 18.17 25.27 -1.01
N THR A 162 16.97 25.30 -0.40
CA THR A 162 16.52 26.46 0.38
C THR A 162 17.55 26.86 1.46
N ASN A 163 18.02 28.11 1.42
CA ASN A 163 19.12 28.67 2.23
C ASN A 163 20.52 28.04 2.00
N GLU A 164 20.71 27.23 0.96
CA GLU A 164 22.01 26.64 0.61
C GLU A 164 22.75 27.51 -0.41
N VAL A 165 24.02 27.82 -0.14
CA VAL A 165 24.87 28.57 -1.08
C VAL A 165 25.34 27.70 -2.25
N ASP A 166 25.55 26.41 -2.00
CA ASP A 166 26.01 25.42 -2.98
C ASP A 166 25.16 24.14 -2.91
N PRO A 167 23.90 24.20 -3.40
CA PRO A 167 23.01 23.05 -3.36
C PRO A 167 23.48 21.93 -4.28
N TRP A 168 23.18 20.68 -3.91
CA TRP A 168 23.66 19.47 -4.61
C TRP A 168 23.44 19.49 -6.13
N TYR A 169 22.34 20.09 -6.59
CA TYR A 169 21.97 20.09 -8.01
C TYR A 169 22.86 21.01 -8.86
N TYR A 170 23.69 21.89 -8.25
CA TYR A 170 24.72 22.63 -8.98
C TYR A 170 25.81 21.73 -9.57
N HIS A 171 26.01 20.56 -8.98
CA HIS A 171 26.97 19.56 -9.39
C HIS A 171 26.33 18.43 -10.21
N SER A 172 25.02 18.52 -10.47
CA SER A 172 24.30 17.58 -11.32
C SER A 172 24.34 18.02 -12.79
N LEU A 173 24.64 17.10 -13.71
CA LEU A 173 24.56 17.35 -15.15
C LEU A 173 23.11 17.34 -15.67
N ASN A 174 22.19 16.77 -14.89
CA ASN A 174 20.80 16.55 -15.28
C ASN A 174 19.84 17.60 -14.70
N HIS A 175 20.37 18.63 -14.04
CA HIS A 175 19.56 19.68 -13.45
C HIS A 175 20.14 21.06 -13.81
N THR A 176 19.26 22.01 -14.10
CA THR A 176 19.67 23.37 -14.40
C THR A 176 20.22 24.06 -13.15
N ARG A 177 21.25 24.90 -13.29
CA ARG A 177 21.80 25.70 -12.18
C ARG A 177 20.88 26.89 -11.90
N ILE A 178 19.89 26.66 -11.03
CA ILE A 178 18.85 27.62 -10.64
C ILE A 178 19.16 28.16 -9.24
N GLU A 179 19.13 29.48 -9.07
CA GLU A 179 19.30 30.12 -7.75
C GLU A 179 18.27 29.56 -6.75
N PRO A 180 18.67 29.01 -5.60
CA PRO A 180 17.71 28.47 -4.64
C PRO A 180 16.93 29.58 -3.93
N LEU A 181 15.81 29.19 -3.32
CA LEU A 181 15.05 30.06 -2.42
C LEU A 181 15.92 30.48 -1.22
N MET A 182 15.98 31.78 -0.95
CA MET A 182 16.66 32.35 0.21
C MET A 182 15.62 32.97 1.15
N CYS A 183 15.36 32.31 2.27
CA CYS A 183 14.45 32.76 3.30
C CYS A 183 15.15 33.74 4.26
N PRO A 184 14.50 34.84 4.67
CA PRO A 184 15.06 35.75 5.66
C PRO A 184 15.36 35.02 6.97
N THR A 185 16.61 35.03 7.44
CA THR A 185 17.01 34.44 8.74
C THR A 185 17.20 35.50 9.83
N SER A 186 17.28 36.78 9.46
CA SER A 186 17.32 37.90 10.41
C SER A 186 15.90 38.33 10.80
N ASN A 187 15.61 38.38 12.10
CA ASN A 187 14.30 38.76 12.66
C ASN A 187 13.09 37.92 12.21
N ASN A 188 13.33 36.73 11.65
CA ASN A 188 12.28 35.80 11.25
C ASN A 188 12.10 34.71 12.32
N ILE A 189 11.19 34.95 13.26
CA ILE A 189 10.87 33.98 14.32
C ILE A 189 10.13 32.73 13.80
N TYR A 190 9.68 32.73 12.54
CA TYR A 190 9.00 31.58 11.96
C TYR A 190 10.00 30.55 11.44
N ASP A 191 11.04 30.97 10.73
CA ASP A 191 12.11 30.06 10.31
C ASP A 191 13.13 29.77 11.43
N MET A 192 13.26 30.70 12.39
CA MET A 192 14.10 30.59 13.58
C MET A 192 13.26 30.78 14.87
N PRO A 193 12.39 29.82 15.21
CA PRO A 193 11.60 29.88 16.44
C PRO A 193 12.45 29.98 17.70
N PRO A 194 11.92 30.55 18.79
CA PRO A 194 12.63 30.63 20.07
C PRO A 194 12.94 29.25 20.67
N TYR A 195 12.25 28.20 20.22
CA TYR A 195 12.52 26.81 20.58
C TYR A 195 12.85 25.99 19.33
N GLU A 196 14.09 25.53 19.28
CA GLU A 196 14.63 24.71 18.20
C GLU A 196 14.24 23.24 18.41
N THR A 197 13.37 22.71 17.55
CA THR A 197 12.99 21.29 17.63
C THR A 197 14.12 20.39 17.14
N TYR A 198 14.42 19.33 17.89
CA TYR A 198 15.48 18.38 17.55
C TYR A 198 15.39 17.82 16.11
N ALA A 199 14.17 17.55 15.63
CA ALA A 199 13.94 16.96 14.30
C ALA A 199 14.49 17.79 13.14
N VAL A 200 14.57 19.11 13.28
CA VAL A 200 15.07 20.02 12.24
C VAL A 200 16.50 20.45 12.53
N TYR A 201 16.78 20.87 13.77
CA TYR A 201 18.05 21.51 14.11
C TYR A 201 19.22 20.53 14.28
N ASN A 202 18.93 19.22 14.32
CA ASN A 202 19.95 18.17 14.30
C ASN A 202 20.09 17.50 12.92
N TYR A 203 19.46 18.03 11.86
CA TYR A 203 19.54 17.47 10.51
C TYR A 203 20.94 17.65 9.90
N HIS A 204 21.41 18.91 9.81
CA HIS A 204 22.77 19.29 9.39
C HIS A 204 23.24 20.55 10.11
N GLU A 205 24.54 20.86 10.01
CA GLU A 205 25.13 22.09 10.53
C GLU A 205 24.41 23.31 9.93
N TYR A 206 23.78 24.14 10.78
CA TYR A 206 22.96 25.30 10.43
C TYR A 206 21.65 24.98 9.67
N SER A 207 20.75 24.22 10.30
CA SER A 207 19.39 23.98 9.79
C SER A 207 18.38 25.00 10.35
N THR A 208 17.33 25.29 9.58
CA THR A 208 16.20 26.17 9.95
C THR A 208 14.89 25.45 9.60
N LEU A 209 13.73 25.94 10.04
CA LEU A 209 12.46 25.30 9.63
C LEU A 209 12.23 25.29 8.11
N ALA A 210 12.80 26.25 7.36
CA ALA A 210 12.79 26.29 5.90
C ALA A 210 13.74 25.27 5.21
N SER A 211 14.59 24.57 5.96
CA SER A 211 15.54 23.62 5.35
C SER A 211 14.79 22.54 4.56
N LYS A 212 15.13 22.43 3.26
CA LYS A 212 14.49 21.53 2.28
C LYS A 212 13.01 21.78 2.00
N THR A 213 12.47 22.93 2.39
CA THR A 213 11.07 23.33 2.13
C THR A 213 10.99 24.83 1.82
N LEU A 214 9.82 25.46 1.90
CA LEU A 214 9.65 26.90 1.67
C LEU A 214 9.83 27.71 2.96
N CYS A 215 9.83 29.04 2.87
CA CYS A 215 9.94 29.89 4.04
C CYS A 215 8.69 29.77 4.94
N MET A 216 8.86 29.61 6.25
CA MET A 216 7.73 29.48 7.17
C MET A 216 6.83 30.74 7.22
N LEU A 217 7.34 31.89 6.76
CA LEU A 217 6.57 33.13 6.62
C LEU A 217 5.65 33.19 5.39
N ALA A 218 5.69 32.18 4.51
CA ALA A 218 4.85 32.14 3.32
C ALA A 218 3.37 32.15 3.72
N GLU A 219 2.56 32.95 3.04
CA GLU A 219 1.12 33.06 3.29
C GLU A 219 0.31 32.17 2.33
N THR A 220 -0.73 31.55 2.87
CA THR A 220 -1.77 30.79 2.16
C THR A 220 -3.14 31.31 2.60
N ILE A 221 -4.24 30.86 1.99
CA ILE A 221 -5.60 31.25 2.42
C ILE A 221 -5.87 30.84 3.88
N TYR A 222 -5.29 29.73 4.35
CA TYR A 222 -5.46 29.26 5.72
C TYR A 222 -4.46 29.85 6.72
N GLY A 223 -3.54 30.70 6.26
CA GLY A 223 -2.56 31.40 7.08
C GLY A 223 -1.12 31.03 6.72
N ARG A 224 -0.20 31.34 7.64
CA ARG A 224 1.23 31.14 7.42
C ARG A 224 1.59 29.68 7.36
N MET A 225 2.57 29.38 6.52
CA MET A 225 3.17 28.05 6.41
C MET A 225 3.70 27.54 7.76
N TYR A 226 4.19 28.41 8.64
CA TYR A 226 4.58 28.04 10.01
C TYR A 226 3.54 27.17 10.73
N ASP A 227 2.25 27.51 10.57
CA ASP A 227 1.14 26.82 11.22
C ASP A 227 0.59 25.66 10.38
N THR A 228 0.69 25.75 9.04
CA THR A 228 -0.02 24.87 8.11
C THR A 228 0.86 23.91 7.32
N LYS A 229 2.20 24.00 7.41
CA LYS A 229 3.15 23.23 6.58
C LYS A 229 2.88 21.72 6.60
N ASN A 230 2.66 21.15 7.77
CA ASN A 230 2.41 19.70 7.91
C ASN A 230 1.03 19.25 7.39
N LEU A 231 0.14 20.18 6.99
CA LEU A 231 -1.16 19.86 6.39
C LEU A 231 -1.10 19.76 4.86
N TYR A 232 -0.02 20.23 4.22
CA TYR A 232 0.07 20.34 2.76
C TYR A 232 -0.12 18.99 2.05
N GLY A 233 0.57 17.94 2.50
CA GLY A 233 0.42 16.59 1.94
C GLY A 233 -0.99 16.01 2.09
N LEU A 234 -1.66 16.29 3.22
CA LEU A 234 -3.06 15.91 3.43
C LEU A 234 -3.99 16.65 2.46
N GLN A 235 -3.83 17.96 2.31
CA GLN A 235 -4.64 18.78 1.40
C GLN A 235 -4.45 18.35 -0.06
N HIS A 236 -3.20 18.11 -0.48
CA HIS A 236 -2.89 17.58 -1.81
C HIS A 236 -3.53 16.18 -2.02
N SER A 237 -3.50 15.31 -1.00
CA SER A 237 -4.15 13.99 -1.07
C SER A 237 -5.67 14.09 -1.23
N ILE A 238 -6.32 15.01 -0.50
CA ILE A 238 -7.77 15.27 -0.62
C ILE A 238 -8.11 15.75 -2.03
N ALA A 239 -7.37 16.73 -2.55
CA ALA A 239 -7.58 17.27 -3.89
C ALA A 239 -7.40 16.20 -4.97
N SER A 240 -6.34 15.37 -4.88
CA SER A 240 -6.05 14.31 -5.84
C SER A 240 -7.06 13.16 -5.80
N GLN A 241 -7.52 12.75 -4.62
CA GLN A 241 -8.57 11.72 -4.52
C GLN A 241 -9.87 12.18 -5.18
N LYS A 242 -10.27 13.44 -4.95
CA LYS A 242 -11.43 14.05 -5.59
C LYS A 242 -11.25 14.14 -7.11
N ALA A 243 -10.08 14.60 -7.56
CA ALA A 243 -9.75 14.72 -8.98
C ALA A 243 -9.81 13.36 -9.69
N MET A 244 -9.23 12.31 -9.11
CA MET A 244 -9.27 10.97 -9.68
C MET A 244 -10.67 10.38 -9.73
N HIS A 245 -11.46 10.58 -8.67
CA HIS A 245 -12.85 10.14 -8.68
C HIS A 245 -13.65 10.86 -9.78
N GLN A 246 -13.45 12.17 -9.98
CA GLN A 246 -14.10 12.91 -11.06
C GLN A 246 -13.64 12.46 -12.46
N ALA A 247 -12.36 12.12 -12.62
CA ALA A 247 -11.81 11.68 -13.89
C ALA A 247 -12.25 10.27 -14.28
N THR A 248 -12.42 9.37 -13.31
CA THR A 248 -12.61 7.93 -13.55
C THR A 248 -14.00 7.41 -13.17
N SER A 249 -14.74 8.13 -12.32
CA SER A 249 -15.93 7.63 -11.60
C SER A 249 -15.69 6.35 -10.79
N LYS A 250 -14.43 6.10 -10.39
CA LYS A 250 -13.99 4.95 -9.60
C LYS A 250 -13.35 5.39 -8.29
N ARG A 251 -13.12 4.44 -7.39
CA ARG A 251 -12.40 4.63 -6.13
C ARG A 251 -10.95 5.12 -6.36
N SER A 252 -10.29 4.57 -7.39
CA SER A 252 -8.88 4.81 -7.74
C SER A 252 -7.91 4.50 -6.57
N ALA A 253 -6.63 4.75 -6.77
CA ALA A 253 -5.60 4.59 -5.76
C ALA A 253 -4.73 5.85 -5.69
N ILE A 254 -4.67 6.48 -4.52
CA ILE A 254 -3.77 7.58 -4.21
C ILE A 254 -2.73 7.09 -3.20
N ILE A 255 -1.46 7.32 -3.50
CA ILE A 255 -0.33 7.00 -2.64
C ILE A 255 0.43 8.30 -2.39
N THR A 256 0.68 8.71 -1.14
CA THR A 256 1.28 10.01 -0.80
C THR A 256 2.55 9.89 0.05
N ALA A 257 3.55 10.74 -0.21
CA ALA A 257 4.77 10.83 0.61
C ALA A 257 4.49 11.51 1.95
N ALA A 258 3.95 12.72 1.95
CA ALA A 258 3.62 13.43 3.19
C ALA A 258 2.24 13.03 3.71
N SER A 259 2.13 12.90 5.04
CA SER A 259 0.88 12.54 5.72
C SER A 259 0.70 13.29 7.04
N PHE A 260 -0.56 13.44 7.45
CA PHE A 260 -1.01 14.00 8.72
C PHE A 260 -2.15 13.12 9.25
N PRO A 261 -2.52 13.15 10.56
CA PRO A 261 -3.72 12.47 11.02
C PRO A 261 -4.93 12.73 10.09
N SER A 262 -5.61 11.65 9.71
CA SER A 262 -6.67 11.54 8.68
C SER A 262 -6.24 11.27 7.23
N THR A 263 -4.96 11.34 6.86
CA THR A 263 -4.51 11.06 5.47
C THR A 263 -4.98 9.70 4.96
N GLY A 264 -5.04 8.67 5.82
CA GLY A 264 -5.49 7.32 5.46
C GLY A 264 -6.93 7.22 4.96
N ARG A 265 -7.74 8.28 5.11
CA ARG A 265 -9.07 8.38 4.50
C ARG A 265 -9.01 8.63 2.98
N TYR A 266 -7.93 9.24 2.50
CA TYR A 266 -7.82 9.74 1.13
C TYR A 266 -6.70 9.06 0.34
N ALA A 267 -5.66 8.57 1.02
CA ALA A 267 -4.50 7.98 0.38
C ALA A 267 -3.85 6.89 1.24
N GLY A 268 -3.20 5.93 0.59
CA GLY A 268 -2.16 5.12 1.21
C GLY A 268 -0.83 5.86 1.29
N HIS A 269 0.18 5.19 1.82
CA HIS A 269 1.50 5.78 2.03
C HIS A 269 2.61 4.78 1.68
N TRP A 270 3.71 5.25 1.12
CA TRP A 270 4.95 4.46 1.07
C TRP A 270 5.95 5.07 2.02
N LEU A 271 6.76 4.24 2.66
CA LEU A 271 7.68 4.64 3.75
C LEU A 271 8.87 5.50 3.28
N GLY A 272 8.81 6.05 2.08
CA GLY A 272 9.81 6.94 1.51
C GLY A 272 11.07 6.23 1.01
N GLN A 273 12.08 7.05 0.74
CA GLN A 273 13.35 6.67 0.13
C GLN A 273 14.26 5.92 1.12
N ASN A 274 13.97 4.65 1.37
CA ASN A 274 14.81 3.74 2.14
C ASN A 274 16.13 3.40 1.38
N SER A 275 16.99 2.58 1.98
CA SER A 275 18.22 2.10 1.33
C SER A 275 18.24 0.58 1.28
N ALA A 276 18.93 0.01 0.29
CA ALA A 276 19.18 -1.42 0.14
C ALA A 276 20.11 -1.94 1.26
N THR A 277 19.59 -2.03 2.49
CA THR A 277 20.29 -2.52 3.67
C THR A 277 19.38 -3.38 4.54
N TRP A 278 19.98 -4.35 5.26
CA TRP A 278 19.26 -5.17 6.25
C TRP A 278 18.63 -4.36 7.38
N TYR A 279 19.22 -3.20 7.73
CA TYR A 279 18.64 -2.29 8.71
C TYR A 279 17.30 -1.70 8.22
N ASN A 280 17.23 -1.29 6.95
CA ASN A 280 15.99 -0.77 6.36
C ASN A 280 14.95 -1.88 6.16
N LEU A 281 15.37 -3.11 5.83
CA LEU A 281 14.48 -4.28 5.84
C LEU A 281 13.84 -4.45 7.22
N ALA A 282 14.65 -4.49 8.29
CA ALA A 282 14.16 -4.69 9.65
C ALA A 282 13.25 -3.54 10.14
N THR A 283 13.65 -2.27 9.90
CA THR A 283 12.86 -1.11 10.34
C THR A 283 11.56 -0.93 9.55
N SER A 284 11.48 -1.46 8.31
CA SER A 284 10.23 -1.44 7.56
C SER A 284 9.13 -2.30 8.21
N VAL A 285 9.47 -3.36 8.94
CA VAL A 285 8.51 -4.17 9.73
C VAL A 285 7.84 -3.33 10.82
N ILE A 286 8.63 -2.53 11.54
CA ILE A 286 8.12 -1.63 12.58
C ILE A 286 7.28 -0.52 11.95
N SER A 287 7.76 0.03 10.83
CA SER A 287 7.16 1.21 10.21
C SER A 287 5.76 0.92 9.66
N VAL A 288 5.54 -0.22 8.98
CA VAL A 288 4.19 -0.59 8.49
C VAL A 288 3.18 -0.80 9.62
N GLN A 289 3.64 -1.27 10.79
CA GLN A 289 2.82 -1.40 11.99
C GLN A 289 2.43 -0.03 12.56
N LEU A 290 3.39 0.92 12.63
CA LEU A 290 3.11 2.28 13.09
C LEU A 290 2.09 2.99 12.20
N PHE A 291 2.18 2.85 10.87
CA PHE A 291 1.20 3.47 9.97
C PHE A 291 -0.21 2.88 10.10
N ASN A 292 -0.33 1.62 10.50
CA ASN A 292 -1.64 1.06 10.86
C ASN A 292 -2.20 1.69 12.16
N LEU A 293 -1.35 1.98 13.16
CA LEU A 293 -1.73 2.76 14.34
C LEU A 293 -2.12 4.21 13.99
N PHE A 294 -1.49 4.79 12.97
CA PHE A 294 -1.82 6.13 12.48
C PHE A 294 -3.09 6.18 11.60
N GLY A 295 -3.74 5.04 11.38
CA GLY A 295 -4.96 4.95 10.57
C GLY A 295 -4.70 5.00 9.06
N ILE A 296 -3.50 4.60 8.60
CA ILE A 296 -3.13 4.51 7.18
C ILE A 296 -2.74 3.06 6.86
N PRO A 297 -3.74 2.17 6.69
CA PRO A 297 -3.49 0.73 6.61
C PRO A 297 -2.91 0.28 5.27
N TYR A 298 -3.02 1.06 4.18
CA TYR A 298 -2.43 0.75 2.88
C TYR A 298 -1.01 1.33 2.81
N VAL A 299 -0.03 0.53 3.22
CA VAL A 299 1.35 0.98 3.48
C VAL A 299 2.40 -0.09 3.18
N GLY A 300 3.60 0.35 2.79
CA GLY A 300 4.76 -0.50 2.57
C GLY A 300 6.03 0.29 2.29
N ALA A 301 7.17 -0.41 2.26
CA ALA A 301 8.46 0.14 1.87
C ALA A 301 8.80 -0.22 0.42
N ASP A 302 9.75 0.51 -0.18
CA ASP A 302 10.33 0.12 -1.46
C ASP A 302 11.14 -1.17 -1.28
N ILE A 303 10.59 -2.25 -1.83
CA ILE A 303 11.13 -3.60 -1.73
C ILE A 303 12.50 -3.65 -2.43
N CYS A 304 13.46 -4.34 -1.81
CA CYS A 304 14.89 -4.39 -2.16
C CYS A 304 15.68 -3.10 -1.83
N GLY A 305 14.98 -1.98 -1.60
CA GLY A 305 15.53 -0.70 -1.14
C GLY A 305 15.73 0.29 -2.28
N PHE A 306 15.36 1.55 -2.06
CA PHE A 306 15.42 2.60 -3.09
C PHE A 306 16.86 3.04 -3.38
N LYS A 307 17.61 3.48 -2.37
CA LYS A 307 19.01 3.92 -2.52
C LYS A 307 19.99 2.75 -2.45
N LYS A 308 21.11 2.86 -3.17
CA LYS A 308 22.23 1.88 -3.25
C LYS A 308 21.85 0.61 -4.02
N ASP A 309 22.87 -0.10 -4.52
CA ASP A 309 22.67 -1.38 -5.21
C ASP A 309 22.24 -2.47 -4.21
N ALA A 310 21.13 -3.14 -4.52
CA ALA A 310 20.69 -4.32 -3.76
C ALA A 310 21.57 -5.53 -4.03
N THR A 311 21.75 -6.37 -3.00
CA THR A 311 22.32 -7.71 -3.17
C THR A 311 21.21 -8.73 -3.43
N GLU A 312 21.53 -9.80 -4.15
CA GLU A 312 20.58 -10.88 -4.47
C GLU A 312 19.93 -11.44 -3.20
N GLU A 313 20.71 -11.74 -2.15
CA GLU A 313 20.17 -12.27 -0.89
C GLU A 313 19.22 -11.29 -0.18
N LEU A 314 19.61 -10.01 -0.09
CA LEU A 314 18.76 -8.99 0.52
C LEU A 314 17.45 -8.88 -0.27
N CYS A 315 17.52 -8.85 -1.60
CA CYS A 315 16.34 -8.72 -2.44
C CYS A 315 15.45 -9.97 -2.35
N ILE A 316 16.00 -11.19 -2.23
CA ILE A 316 15.22 -12.41 -1.94
C ILE A 316 14.43 -12.25 -0.63
N ARG A 317 15.09 -11.87 0.47
CA ARG A 317 14.42 -11.71 1.77
C ARG A 317 13.40 -10.58 1.76
N TRP A 318 13.69 -9.50 1.06
CA TRP A 318 12.78 -8.37 0.96
C TRP A 318 11.58 -8.69 0.08
N GLN A 319 11.71 -9.45 -1.01
CA GLN A 319 10.55 -9.89 -1.80
C GLN A 319 9.65 -10.84 -0.99
N GLN A 320 10.26 -11.74 -0.21
CA GLN A 320 9.52 -12.62 0.70
C GLN A 320 8.72 -11.85 1.75
N LEU A 321 9.32 -10.83 2.39
CA LEU A 321 8.63 -9.96 3.36
C LEU A 321 7.63 -9.01 2.67
N GLY A 322 8.05 -8.40 1.57
CA GLY A 322 7.33 -7.35 0.86
C GLY A 322 5.97 -7.80 0.33
N ALA A 323 5.84 -9.09 -0.02
CA ALA A 323 4.56 -9.73 -0.33
C ALA A 323 3.52 -9.61 0.80
N PHE A 324 3.94 -9.31 2.04
CA PHE A 324 3.09 -9.11 3.21
C PHE A 324 2.85 -7.63 3.56
N TYR A 325 3.40 -6.68 2.81
CA TYR A 325 2.97 -5.27 2.90
C TYR A 325 1.59 -5.10 2.28
N THR A 326 0.77 -4.21 2.83
CA THR A 326 -0.53 -3.91 2.22
C THR A 326 -0.33 -3.15 0.91
N PHE A 327 0.67 -2.25 0.85
CA PHE A 327 1.23 -1.70 -0.38
C PHE A 327 2.56 -2.38 -0.73
N SER A 328 2.52 -3.39 -1.61
CA SER A 328 3.69 -4.19 -2.01
C SER A 328 4.28 -3.68 -3.33
N ARG A 329 5.32 -2.85 -3.29
CA ARG A 329 5.98 -2.26 -4.45
C ARG A 329 7.50 -2.45 -4.42
N ASN A 330 8.08 -2.92 -5.53
CA ASN A 330 9.52 -2.81 -5.79
C ASN A 330 9.76 -1.51 -6.59
N HIS A 331 10.62 -0.64 -6.07
CA HIS A 331 10.96 0.64 -6.65
C HIS A 331 12.43 0.95 -6.35
N ASN A 332 13.09 1.72 -7.22
CA ASN A 332 14.53 1.83 -7.25
C ASN A 332 14.97 3.25 -7.66
N ASP A 333 16.12 3.69 -7.16
CA ASP A 333 16.67 5.02 -7.45
C ASP A 333 17.36 5.08 -8.82
N LYS A 334 17.40 6.28 -9.40
CA LYS A 334 18.06 6.55 -10.67
C LYS A 334 19.56 6.29 -10.57
N GLY A 335 20.08 5.52 -11.52
CA GLY A 335 21.52 5.25 -11.64
C GLY A 335 22.02 4.10 -10.77
N THR A 336 21.15 3.44 -10.00
CA THR A 336 21.44 2.17 -9.35
C THR A 336 21.24 1.00 -10.32
N THR A 337 21.79 -0.16 -9.96
CA THR A 337 21.61 -1.41 -10.69
C THR A 337 20.13 -1.82 -10.70
N PRO A 338 19.56 -2.29 -11.82
CA PRO A 338 18.21 -2.82 -11.86
C PRO A 338 17.97 -3.90 -10.79
N GLN A 339 16.80 -3.86 -10.15
CA GLN A 339 16.43 -4.79 -9.09
C GLN A 339 14.99 -5.31 -9.21
N ASP A 340 14.40 -5.18 -10.41
CA ASP A 340 13.11 -5.81 -10.68
C ASP A 340 13.21 -7.33 -10.43
N PRO A 341 12.10 -8.00 -10.07
CA PRO A 341 12.14 -9.40 -9.68
C PRO A 341 12.79 -10.36 -10.69
N ALA A 342 12.81 -10.01 -11.97
CA ALA A 342 13.38 -10.85 -13.03
C ALA A 342 14.90 -10.66 -13.22
N HIS A 343 15.51 -9.70 -12.52
CA HIS A 343 16.94 -9.43 -12.65
C HIS A 343 17.83 -10.62 -12.21
N TRP A 344 17.41 -11.37 -11.18
CA TRP A 344 18.08 -12.59 -10.72
C TRP A 344 17.14 -13.80 -10.73
N PRO A 345 17.57 -14.98 -11.21
CA PRO A 345 16.73 -16.18 -11.20
C PRO A 345 16.23 -16.60 -9.80
N ASN A 346 17.05 -16.46 -8.76
CA ASN A 346 16.63 -16.82 -7.40
C ASN A 346 15.66 -15.80 -6.80
N VAL A 347 15.83 -14.51 -7.12
CA VAL A 347 14.86 -13.46 -6.75
C VAL A 347 13.54 -13.71 -7.46
N ALA A 348 13.56 -14.06 -8.75
CA ALA A 348 12.35 -14.39 -9.50
C ALA A 348 11.58 -15.57 -8.89
N ALA A 349 12.31 -16.64 -8.54
CA ALA A 349 11.71 -17.82 -7.89
C ALA A 349 11.10 -17.49 -6.52
N ALA A 350 11.82 -16.74 -5.68
CA ALA A 350 11.34 -16.32 -4.37
C ALA A 350 10.13 -15.38 -4.47
N THR A 351 10.18 -14.42 -5.39
CA THR A 351 9.10 -13.46 -5.63
C THR A 351 7.85 -14.16 -6.17
N ARG A 352 8.00 -15.11 -7.10
CA ARG A 352 6.88 -15.92 -7.60
C ARG A 352 6.20 -16.67 -6.48
N GLN A 353 6.95 -17.35 -5.60
CA GLN A 353 6.37 -18.08 -4.48
C GLN A 353 5.63 -17.13 -3.51
N ALA A 354 6.24 -15.99 -3.18
CA ALA A 354 5.68 -15.01 -2.26
C ALA A 354 4.44 -14.31 -2.81
N ASN A 355 4.47 -13.91 -4.08
CA ASN A 355 3.34 -13.27 -4.73
C ASN A 355 2.19 -14.26 -4.97
N LEU A 356 2.45 -15.51 -5.35
CA LEU A 356 1.38 -16.52 -5.45
C LEU A 356 0.70 -16.74 -4.10
N PHE A 357 1.47 -16.82 -3.00
CA PHE A 357 0.91 -16.85 -1.65
C PHE A 357 0.03 -15.61 -1.39
N ARG A 358 0.58 -14.41 -1.60
CA ARG A 358 -0.16 -13.16 -1.42
C ARG A 358 -1.49 -13.17 -2.19
N TYR A 359 -1.44 -13.52 -3.47
CA TYR A 359 -2.61 -13.54 -4.36
C TYR A 359 -3.66 -14.55 -3.91
N HIS A 360 -3.22 -15.68 -3.34
CA HIS A 360 -4.12 -16.66 -2.75
C HIS A 360 -4.96 -16.03 -1.63
N TYR A 361 -4.33 -15.25 -0.75
CA TYR A 361 -4.96 -14.65 0.43
C TYR A 361 -5.52 -13.24 0.22
N LEU A 362 -5.62 -12.75 -1.02
CA LEU A 362 -6.21 -11.42 -1.30
C LEU A 362 -7.64 -11.26 -0.79
N PRO A 363 -8.55 -12.26 -0.85
CA PRO A 363 -9.90 -12.10 -0.27
C PRO A 363 -9.88 -11.81 1.23
N TYR A 364 -8.97 -12.43 1.99
CA TYR A 364 -8.76 -12.12 3.40
C TYR A 364 -8.18 -10.72 3.58
N LEU A 365 -7.10 -10.38 2.87
CA LEU A 365 -6.46 -9.07 2.95
C LEU A 365 -7.44 -7.93 2.60
N TYR A 366 -8.27 -8.14 1.59
CA TYR A 366 -9.30 -7.20 1.16
C TYR A 366 -10.40 -7.04 2.21
N SER A 367 -10.82 -8.15 2.83
CA SER A 367 -11.77 -8.13 3.95
C SER A 367 -11.23 -7.35 5.16
N LEU A 368 -9.93 -7.44 5.44
CA LEU A 368 -9.28 -6.63 6.47
C LEU A 368 -9.31 -5.14 6.13
N HIS A 369 -9.08 -4.77 4.88
CA HIS A 369 -9.21 -3.37 4.43
C HIS A 369 -10.65 -2.87 4.52
N PHE A 370 -11.64 -3.73 4.24
CA PHE A 370 -13.05 -3.42 4.48
C PHE A 370 -13.32 -3.12 5.96
N ASP A 371 -12.90 -4.01 6.87
CA ASP A 371 -13.03 -3.79 8.31
C ASP A 371 -12.29 -2.53 8.77
N ALA A 372 -11.12 -2.23 8.20
CA ALA A 372 -10.40 -0.98 8.48
C ALA A 372 -11.20 0.25 8.05
N SER A 373 -11.80 0.21 6.86
CA SER A 373 -12.59 1.32 6.31
C SER A 373 -13.91 1.58 7.06
N LEU A 374 -14.54 0.53 7.60
CA LEU A 374 -15.85 0.61 8.26
C LEU A 374 -15.75 0.76 9.78
N LEU A 375 -14.74 0.12 10.39
CA LEU A 375 -14.64 -0.05 11.84
C LEU A 375 -13.37 0.58 12.44
N GLY A 376 -12.44 1.10 11.62
CA GLY A 376 -11.17 1.66 12.08
C GLY A 376 -10.18 0.60 12.59
N SER A 377 -10.36 -0.66 12.22
CA SER A 377 -9.42 -1.74 12.56
C SER A 377 -8.07 -1.59 11.82
N ALA A 378 -7.00 -2.12 12.40
CA ALA A 378 -5.71 -2.26 11.71
C ALA A 378 -5.71 -3.50 10.79
N VAL A 379 -5.01 -3.40 9.66
CA VAL A 379 -4.80 -4.51 8.70
C VAL A 379 -3.51 -5.25 9.05
N ILE A 380 -2.38 -4.54 9.09
CA ILE A 380 -1.14 -5.05 9.68
C ILE A 380 -1.19 -4.72 11.17
N ARG A 381 -1.24 -5.74 12.02
CA ARG A 381 -1.36 -5.60 13.47
C ARG A 381 -0.05 -5.99 14.15
N PRO A 382 0.49 -5.14 15.05
CA PRO A 382 1.41 -5.62 16.07
C PRO A 382 0.80 -6.79 16.84
N THR A 383 1.62 -7.78 17.16
CA THR A 383 1.17 -8.99 17.88
C THR A 383 0.52 -8.63 19.23
N PHE A 384 1.00 -7.60 19.92
CA PHE A 384 0.41 -7.14 21.19
C PHE A 384 -1.06 -6.70 21.08
N MET A 385 -1.57 -6.34 19.90
CA MET A 385 -3.00 -6.00 19.74
C MET A 385 -3.89 -7.23 19.95
N GLU A 386 -3.40 -8.40 19.56
CA GLU A 386 -4.10 -9.67 19.66
C GLU A 386 -3.78 -10.43 20.95
N PHE A 387 -2.65 -10.09 21.59
CA PHE A 387 -2.11 -10.74 22.79
C PHE A 387 -1.62 -9.70 23.81
N PRO A 388 -2.48 -8.80 24.33
CA PRO A 388 -2.05 -7.68 25.17
C PRO A 388 -1.48 -8.11 26.53
N LEU A 389 -1.85 -9.31 27.01
CA LEU A 389 -1.41 -9.85 28.29
C LEU A 389 -0.10 -10.65 28.19
N ASP A 390 0.40 -10.87 26.98
CA ASP A 390 1.63 -11.62 26.71
C ASP A 390 2.83 -10.67 26.64
N ASP A 391 3.75 -10.78 27.62
CA ASP A 391 4.93 -9.91 27.74
C ASP A 391 5.81 -9.96 26.49
N ALA A 392 6.01 -11.15 25.92
CA ALA A 392 6.86 -11.31 24.74
C ALA A 392 6.20 -10.72 23.48
N ALA A 393 4.88 -10.80 23.36
CA ALA A 393 4.15 -10.13 22.27
C ALA A 393 4.22 -8.59 22.38
N ARG A 394 4.24 -8.03 23.60
CA ARG A 394 4.41 -6.58 23.80
C ARG A 394 5.80 -6.06 23.43
N GLU A 395 6.83 -6.88 23.61
CA GLU A 395 8.22 -6.49 23.36
C GLU A 395 8.69 -6.80 21.92
N ASN A 396 7.97 -7.66 21.19
CA ASN A 396 8.35 -8.07 19.84
C ASN A 396 7.80 -7.12 18.75
N GLY A 397 8.66 -6.24 18.24
CA GLY A 397 8.33 -5.34 17.12
C GLY A 397 8.72 -5.87 15.72
N PHE A 398 9.32 -7.06 15.61
CA PHE A 398 9.89 -7.59 14.37
C PHE A 398 9.08 -8.73 13.74
N GLU A 399 7.90 -8.99 14.28
CA GLU A 399 6.88 -9.88 13.74
C GLU A 399 5.55 -9.14 13.75
N PHE A 400 4.64 -9.50 12.85
CA PHE A 400 3.34 -8.84 12.77
C PHE A 400 2.28 -9.82 12.27
N MET A 401 1.03 -9.40 12.38
CA MET A 401 -0.11 -10.16 11.92
C MET A 401 -0.83 -9.46 10.78
N TRP A 402 -1.38 -10.24 9.85
CA TRP A 402 -2.49 -9.80 9.01
C TRP A 402 -3.79 -10.08 9.74
N GLY A 403 -4.45 -9.00 10.17
CA GLY A 403 -5.62 -9.09 11.02
C GLY A 403 -5.33 -9.89 12.29
N ALA A 404 -6.30 -10.67 12.73
CA ALA A 404 -6.17 -11.51 13.91
C ALA A 404 -5.76 -12.96 13.61
N ALA A 405 -5.79 -13.37 12.33
CA ALA A 405 -5.76 -14.78 11.93
C ALA A 405 -4.43 -15.27 11.36
N MET A 406 -3.51 -14.39 10.96
CA MET A 406 -2.28 -14.81 10.27
C MET A 406 -1.06 -14.12 10.86
N LEU A 407 -0.10 -14.88 11.38
CA LEU A 407 1.17 -14.41 11.94
C LEU A 407 2.29 -14.55 10.91
N ILE A 408 3.10 -13.50 10.74
CA ILE A 408 4.21 -13.42 9.80
C ILE A 408 5.52 -13.22 10.58
N VAL A 409 6.49 -14.12 10.37
CA VAL A 409 7.82 -14.06 11.00
C VAL A 409 8.88 -13.84 9.93
N PRO A 410 9.33 -12.60 9.68
CA PRO A 410 10.27 -12.29 8.62
C PRO A 410 11.72 -12.68 8.94
N VAL A 411 12.53 -12.89 7.89
CA VAL A 411 13.99 -13.10 8.01
C VAL A 411 14.71 -11.78 7.80
N LEU A 412 15.31 -11.24 8.85
CA LEU A 412 15.82 -9.86 8.89
C LEU A 412 17.34 -9.74 9.00
N GLN A 413 18.08 -10.85 8.84
CA GLN A 413 19.54 -10.90 8.94
C GLN A 413 20.15 -11.64 7.74
N PRO A 414 21.38 -11.27 7.31
CA PRO A 414 22.08 -11.97 6.25
C PRO A 414 22.57 -13.35 6.69
N SER A 415 22.73 -14.24 5.71
CA SER A 415 23.39 -15.55 5.83
C SER A 415 22.78 -16.51 6.86
N ILE A 416 21.49 -16.37 7.17
CA ILE A 416 20.77 -17.27 8.08
C ILE A 416 19.77 -18.17 7.33
N SER A 417 19.70 -19.42 7.79
CA SER A 417 18.76 -20.45 7.32
C SER A 417 17.74 -20.86 8.38
N GLN A 418 17.74 -20.17 9.54
CA GLN A 418 16.71 -20.25 10.55
C GLN A 418 16.49 -18.86 11.17
N VAL A 419 15.24 -18.55 11.54
CA VAL A 419 14.89 -17.34 12.29
C VAL A 419 14.42 -17.72 13.69
N TYR A 420 14.79 -16.94 14.70
CA TYR A 420 14.25 -17.08 16.05
C TYR A 420 12.97 -16.26 16.15
N GLY A 421 11.82 -16.93 16.20
CA GLY A 421 10.52 -16.29 16.22
C GLY A 421 9.68 -16.66 17.44
N TYR A 422 8.65 -15.86 17.73
CA TYR A 422 7.76 -16.04 18.87
C TYR A 422 6.33 -16.39 18.44
N LEU A 423 5.81 -17.54 18.88
CA LEU A 423 4.42 -17.93 18.65
C LEU A 423 3.62 -17.75 19.96
N PRO A 424 2.76 -16.73 20.09
CA PRO A 424 2.05 -16.41 21.34
C PRO A 424 1.31 -17.59 21.97
N HIS A 425 1.39 -17.71 23.30
CA HIS A 425 0.90 -18.91 24.02
C HIS A 425 -0.62 -19.08 24.01
N GLU A 426 -1.36 -17.98 23.94
CA GLU A 426 -2.83 -18.00 23.87
C GLU A 426 -3.35 -18.49 22.51
N GLY A 427 -2.49 -18.53 21.47
CA GLY A 427 -2.85 -19.00 20.14
C GLY A 427 -2.63 -20.50 19.94
N THR A 428 -3.44 -21.11 19.09
CA THR A 428 -3.10 -22.37 18.39
C THR A 428 -2.53 -21.99 17.02
N TRP A 429 -1.39 -22.53 16.59
CA TRP A 429 -0.72 -22.08 15.36
C TRP A 429 -0.50 -23.21 14.36
N TYR A 430 -0.91 -23.00 13.12
CA TYR A 430 -0.73 -23.95 12.01
C TYR A 430 0.13 -23.35 10.92
N SER A 431 1.15 -24.07 10.46
CA SER A 431 2.03 -23.57 9.39
C SER A 431 1.30 -23.51 8.06
N LEU A 432 1.47 -22.40 7.33
CA LEU A 432 0.92 -22.18 5.99
C LEU A 432 1.97 -22.41 4.88
N ARG A 433 3.12 -22.97 5.23
CA ARG A 433 4.22 -23.19 4.28
C ARG A 433 4.17 -24.56 3.64
N ASP A 434 4.61 -24.62 2.39
CA ASP A 434 4.78 -25.87 1.67
C ASP A 434 5.68 -26.87 2.44
N GLY A 435 5.24 -28.13 2.48
CA GLY A 435 5.93 -29.24 3.17
C GLY A 435 5.66 -29.33 4.68
N GLU A 436 5.03 -28.33 5.27
CA GLU A 436 4.56 -28.32 6.66
C GLU A 436 3.14 -27.71 6.76
N TYR A 437 2.42 -27.68 5.64
CA TYR A 437 1.10 -27.10 5.52
C TYR A 437 0.09 -27.77 6.46
N GLY A 438 -0.58 -26.96 7.27
CA GLY A 438 -1.53 -27.42 8.29
C GLY A 438 -0.89 -28.08 9.52
N LYS A 439 0.44 -28.15 9.59
CA LYS A 439 1.15 -28.70 10.75
C LYS A 439 0.96 -27.80 11.98
N LEU A 440 0.56 -28.41 13.10
CA LEU A 440 0.50 -27.74 14.40
C LEU A 440 1.91 -27.40 14.89
N MET A 441 2.09 -26.15 15.32
CA MET A 441 3.36 -25.61 15.79
C MET A 441 3.40 -25.54 17.32
N THR A 442 4.61 -25.62 17.87
CA THR A 442 4.84 -25.41 19.30
C THR A 442 4.73 -23.92 19.61
N ASN A 443 4.14 -23.54 20.75
CA ASN A 443 4.08 -22.14 21.17
C ASN A 443 5.39 -21.69 21.83
N GLY A 444 5.57 -20.38 21.97
CA GLY A 444 6.74 -19.75 22.55
C GLY A 444 7.84 -19.48 21.53
N PHE A 445 9.01 -19.10 22.04
CA PHE A 445 10.18 -18.84 21.21
C PHE A 445 10.77 -20.13 20.64
N GLN A 446 11.07 -20.12 19.34
CA GLN A 446 11.70 -21.26 18.68
C GLN A 446 12.50 -20.85 17.43
N PHE A 447 13.40 -21.73 17.01
CA PHE A 447 14.07 -21.62 15.72
C PHE A 447 13.19 -22.23 14.62
N LEU A 448 12.80 -21.41 13.66
CA LEU A 448 12.02 -21.78 12.49
C LEU A 448 12.94 -21.91 11.29
N SER A 449 12.86 -23.02 10.54
CA SER A 449 13.69 -23.22 9.35
C SER A 449 13.31 -22.25 8.23
N THR A 450 14.28 -21.54 7.65
CA THR A 450 14.10 -20.51 6.61
C THR A 450 15.18 -20.57 5.52
N PRO A 451 15.39 -21.72 4.84
CA PRO A 451 16.30 -21.78 3.71
C PRO A 451 15.87 -20.76 2.63
N ILE A 452 16.83 -20.25 1.88
CA ILE A 452 16.62 -19.10 0.97
C ILE A 452 15.57 -19.35 -0.11
N ASN A 453 15.40 -20.61 -0.52
CA ASN A 453 14.46 -21.07 -1.54
C ASN A 453 13.06 -21.41 -1.01
N LYS A 454 12.73 -21.01 0.23
CA LYS A 454 11.40 -21.21 0.82
C LYS A 454 10.81 -19.89 1.30
N MET A 455 9.49 -19.84 1.32
CA MET A 455 8.73 -18.79 2.00
C MET A 455 9.15 -18.59 3.45
N ILE A 456 9.04 -17.34 3.89
CA ILE A 456 9.16 -16.98 5.30
C ILE A 456 8.10 -17.74 6.13
N PRO A 457 8.35 -18.01 7.42
CA PRO A 457 7.36 -18.61 8.30
C PRO A 457 6.09 -17.76 8.38
N VAL A 458 4.96 -18.38 8.07
CA VAL A 458 3.63 -17.81 8.15
C VAL A 458 2.69 -18.83 8.76
N PHE A 459 1.86 -18.41 9.70
CA PHE A 459 1.01 -19.30 10.49
C PHE A 459 -0.43 -18.81 10.52
N ALA A 460 -1.39 -19.72 10.36
CA ALA A 460 -2.79 -19.47 10.68
C ALA A 460 -3.02 -19.68 12.18
N ARG A 461 -3.72 -18.74 12.81
CA ARG A 461 -4.19 -18.84 14.19
C ARG A 461 -5.46 -19.67 14.23
N GLY A 462 -5.53 -20.64 15.12
CA GLY A 462 -6.74 -21.38 15.43
C GLY A 462 -7.84 -20.45 15.92
N GLY A 463 -9.09 -20.79 15.60
CA GLY A 463 -10.26 -19.97 15.91
C GLY A 463 -10.71 -19.10 14.74
N TYR A 464 -10.02 -19.16 13.61
CA TYR A 464 -10.27 -18.30 12.46
C TYR A 464 -10.56 -19.08 11.18
N ILE A 465 -11.46 -18.49 10.38
CA ILE A 465 -11.76 -18.89 9.00
C ILE A 465 -11.19 -17.81 8.08
N ILE A 466 -10.25 -18.18 7.23
CA ILE A 466 -9.54 -17.30 6.31
C ILE A 466 -10.07 -17.55 4.90
N PRO A 467 -10.88 -16.62 4.33
CA PRO A 467 -11.31 -16.74 2.94
C PRO A 467 -10.14 -16.45 2.01
N ARG A 468 -10.03 -17.25 0.95
CA ARG A 468 -8.96 -17.15 -0.03
C ARG A 468 -9.48 -17.57 -1.40
N GLN A 469 -8.67 -17.42 -2.44
CA GLN A 469 -9.06 -17.70 -3.82
C GLN A 469 -7.82 -18.13 -4.59
N ALA A 470 -7.94 -19.11 -5.49
CA ALA A 470 -6.78 -19.55 -6.26
C ALA A 470 -6.10 -18.35 -6.97
N PRO A 471 -4.76 -18.21 -6.89
CA PRO A 471 -4.07 -17.05 -7.45
C PRO A 471 -4.10 -17.06 -8.99
N ALA A 472 -3.89 -15.89 -9.59
CA ALA A 472 -3.65 -15.72 -11.03
C ALA A 472 -2.60 -14.63 -11.24
N MET A 473 -2.26 -14.34 -12.51
CA MET A 473 -1.24 -13.35 -12.86
C MET A 473 -1.67 -11.90 -12.59
N THR A 474 -2.97 -11.64 -12.52
CA THR A 474 -3.57 -10.35 -12.17
C THR A 474 -4.81 -10.56 -11.29
N THR A 475 -5.23 -9.56 -10.53
CA THR A 475 -6.50 -9.62 -9.79
C THR A 475 -7.71 -9.66 -10.71
N THR A 476 -7.64 -9.04 -11.88
CA THR A 476 -8.66 -9.14 -12.93
C THR A 476 -8.98 -10.60 -13.29
N ALA A 477 -7.95 -11.45 -13.35
CA ALA A 477 -8.09 -12.88 -13.58
C ALA A 477 -8.43 -13.65 -12.30
N SER A 478 -7.72 -13.41 -11.19
CA SER A 478 -7.87 -14.21 -9.97
C SER A 478 -9.26 -14.10 -9.38
N ARG A 479 -9.91 -12.93 -9.49
CA ARG A 479 -11.28 -12.69 -9.01
C ARG A 479 -12.34 -13.60 -9.64
N ARG A 480 -12.04 -14.25 -10.76
CA ARG A 480 -12.93 -15.20 -11.45
C ARG A 480 -12.73 -16.65 -11.00
N ASN A 481 -11.66 -16.93 -10.26
CA ASN A 481 -11.39 -18.28 -9.76
C ASN A 481 -12.36 -18.65 -8.62
N PRO A 482 -12.56 -19.93 -8.32
CA PRO A 482 -13.39 -20.33 -7.19
C PRO A 482 -12.87 -19.79 -5.86
N LEU A 483 -13.80 -19.48 -4.95
CA LEU A 483 -13.50 -19.13 -3.58
C LEU A 483 -13.12 -20.38 -2.78
N GLU A 484 -12.36 -20.16 -1.72
CA GLU A 484 -11.90 -21.20 -0.81
C GLU A 484 -11.96 -20.71 0.64
N LEU A 485 -12.12 -21.64 1.58
CA LEU A 485 -12.01 -21.39 3.02
C LEU A 485 -10.88 -22.22 3.61
N LEU A 486 -9.96 -21.57 4.33
CA LEU A 486 -9.07 -22.23 5.28
C LEU A 486 -9.63 -22.05 6.68
N ILE A 487 -9.94 -23.16 7.35
CA ILE A 487 -10.52 -23.20 8.69
C ILE A 487 -9.46 -23.74 9.66
N ALA A 488 -8.92 -22.89 10.52
CA ALA A 488 -8.01 -23.31 11.57
C ALA A 488 -8.79 -23.51 12.87
N ILE A 489 -8.93 -24.75 13.35
CA ILE A 489 -9.63 -25.03 14.62
C ILE A 489 -8.75 -24.58 15.78
N ASP A 490 -9.33 -23.91 16.76
CA ASP A 490 -8.62 -23.64 18.01
C ASP A 490 -8.70 -24.85 18.95
N LYS A 491 -7.55 -25.44 19.28
CA LYS A 491 -7.46 -26.55 20.23
C LYS A 491 -7.57 -26.10 21.69
N ASN A 492 -7.43 -24.81 21.95
CA ASN A 492 -7.49 -24.24 23.30
C ASN A 492 -8.89 -23.75 23.69
N SER A 493 -9.87 -23.80 22.77
CA SER A 493 -11.26 -23.39 23.02
C SER A 493 -12.27 -24.48 22.63
N ASN A 494 -13.54 -24.11 22.43
CA ASN A 494 -14.66 -25.01 22.16
C ASN A 494 -14.64 -25.64 20.74
N LEU A 495 -13.46 -25.82 20.15
CA LEU A 495 -13.27 -26.35 18.80
C LEU A 495 -14.09 -25.58 17.75
N THR A 496 -14.08 -24.24 17.87
CA THR A 496 -14.80 -23.33 16.98
C THR A 496 -13.84 -22.55 16.09
N ALA A 497 -14.33 -22.07 14.95
CA ALA A 497 -13.64 -21.06 14.15
C ALA A 497 -14.64 -20.07 13.55
N LYS A 498 -14.21 -18.82 13.33
CA LYS A 498 -15.05 -17.78 12.71
C LYS A 498 -14.27 -16.90 11.74
N GLY A 499 -14.96 -16.32 10.77
CA GLY A 499 -14.33 -15.40 9.82
C GLY A 499 -15.35 -14.65 8.98
N ASN A 500 -14.88 -13.67 8.22
CA ASN A 500 -15.72 -12.85 7.37
C ASN A 500 -15.11 -12.74 5.97
N LEU A 501 -15.97 -12.64 4.95
CA LEU A 501 -15.60 -12.29 3.58
C LEU A 501 -16.42 -11.07 3.15
N TYR A 502 -15.73 -10.03 2.68
CA TYR A 502 -16.32 -8.93 1.93
C TYR A 502 -16.04 -9.10 0.43
N TRP A 503 -17.04 -8.79 -0.39
CA TRP A 503 -16.93 -8.86 -1.85
C TRP A 503 -17.75 -7.76 -2.52
N ASP A 504 -17.08 -6.89 -3.27
CA ASP A 504 -17.70 -5.88 -4.13
C ASP A 504 -17.22 -6.07 -5.58
N ASP A 505 -17.49 -5.11 -6.46
CA ASP A 505 -16.99 -5.13 -7.85
C ASP A 505 -15.47 -4.91 -7.94
N GLY A 506 -14.84 -4.37 -6.89
CA GLY A 506 -13.41 -4.13 -6.75
C GLY A 506 -12.97 -2.72 -7.12
N GLU A 507 -13.87 -1.84 -7.58
CA GLU A 507 -13.48 -0.52 -8.11
C GLU A 507 -14.45 0.62 -7.80
N SER A 508 -15.74 0.36 -7.59
CA SER A 508 -16.72 1.40 -7.26
C SER A 508 -16.58 1.86 -5.81
N ASP A 509 -17.16 3.02 -5.49
CA ASP A 509 -17.21 3.48 -4.11
C ASP A 509 -18.03 2.53 -3.22
N ILE A 510 -17.59 2.37 -1.97
CA ILE A 510 -18.29 1.54 -0.99
C ILE A 510 -19.48 2.31 -0.45
N GLN A 511 -20.67 1.79 -0.69
CA GLN A 511 -21.93 2.29 -0.17
C GLN A 511 -22.80 1.10 0.28
N ASN A 512 -23.86 1.37 1.03
CA ASN A 512 -24.77 0.29 1.40
C ASN A 512 -25.42 -0.30 0.14
N GLY A 513 -25.38 -1.63 -0.01
CA GLY A 513 -25.87 -2.34 -1.19
C GLY A 513 -24.88 -2.48 -2.34
N THR A 514 -23.63 -2.01 -2.21
CA THR A 514 -22.57 -2.20 -3.25
C THR A 514 -21.62 -3.35 -2.96
N TYR A 515 -21.72 -4.00 -1.80
CA TYR A 515 -20.89 -5.14 -1.41
C TYR A 515 -21.68 -6.24 -0.68
N TYR A 516 -21.27 -7.48 -0.89
CA TYR A 516 -21.68 -8.62 -0.08
C TYR A 516 -20.81 -8.72 1.18
N LYS A 517 -21.43 -9.20 2.26
CA LYS A 517 -20.72 -9.66 3.46
C LYS A 517 -21.21 -11.05 3.83
N TRP A 518 -20.29 -11.99 3.98
CA TRP A 518 -20.54 -13.29 4.56
C TRP A 518 -19.81 -13.43 5.89
N GLU A 519 -20.49 -14.06 6.85
CA GLU A 519 -19.97 -14.43 8.15
C GLU A 519 -19.96 -15.95 8.21
N PHE A 520 -18.80 -16.52 8.52
CA PHE A 520 -18.58 -17.95 8.61
C PHE A 520 -18.40 -18.34 10.07
N GLN A 521 -19.03 -19.44 10.47
CA GLN A 521 -18.84 -20.05 11.77
C GLN A 521 -18.77 -21.55 11.63
N LEU A 522 -17.69 -22.16 12.14
CA LEU A 522 -17.57 -23.60 12.28
C LEU A 522 -17.61 -23.98 13.77
N THR A 523 -18.38 -25.02 14.09
CA THR A 523 -18.38 -25.68 15.39
C THR A 523 -18.22 -27.18 15.17
N THR A 524 -17.31 -27.82 15.90
CA THR A 524 -17.16 -29.28 15.87
C THR A 524 -17.28 -29.91 17.26
N THR A 525 -17.91 -31.07 17.31
CA THR A 525 -18.12 -31.89 18.50
C THR A 525 -17.84 -33.35 18.17
N GLU A 526 -17.76 -34.22 19.18
CA GLU A 526 -17.63 -35.67 18.98
C GLU A 526 -18.76 -36.27 18.13
N LEU A 527 -19.93 -35.62 18.05
CA LEU A 527 -21.09 -36.13 17.34
C LEU A 527 -21.22 -35.57 15.92
N PHE A 528 -20.89 -34.30 15.72
CA PHE A 528 -21.07 -33.61 14.44
C PHE A 528 -20.16 -32.40 14.28
N THR A 529 -19.99 -31.99 13.03
CA THR A 529 -19.43 -30.70 12.64
C THR A 529 -20.45 -29.93 11.84
N GLU A 530 -20.52 -28.63 12.12
CA GLU A 530 -21.43 -27.68 11.49
C GLU A 530 -20.63 -26.48 11.00
N LEU A 531 -20.79 -26.15 9.71
CA LEU A 531 -20.32 -24.90 9.10
C LEU A 531 -21.54 -24.08 8.68
N VAL A 532 -21.70 -22.92 9.32
CA VAL A 532 -22.75 -21.95 9.05
C VAL A 532 -22.16 -20.80 8.24
N ILE A 533 -22.81 -20.47 7.13
CA ILE A 533 -22.48 -19.32 6.28
C ILE A 533 -23.69 -18.40 6.26
N VAL A 534 -23.54 -17.20 6.82
CA VAL A 534 -24.60 -16.19 6.88
C VAL A 534 -24.24 -15.03 5.98
N ARG A 535 -25.09 -14.72 4.99
CA ARG A 535 -24.95 -13.51 4.19
C ARG A 535 -25.63 -12.34 4.90
N SER A 536 -24.85 -11.53 5.60
CA SER A 536 -25.37 -10.40 6.40
C SER A 536 -25.48 -9.07 5.63
N ASN A 537 -24.85 -8.95 4.46
CA ASN A 537 -25.11 -7.86 3.52
C ASN A 537 -25.28 -8.39 2.09
N VAL A 538 -26.16 -7.74 1.32
CA VAL A 538 -26.53 -8.11 -0.04
C VAL A 538 -26.18 -6.95 -0.97
N ALA A 539 -25.62 -7.29 -2.13
CA ALA A 539 -25.36 -6.33 -3.19
C ALA A 539 -25.82 -6.82 -4.55
N ASN A 540 -25.92 -5.90 -5.51
CA ASN A 540 -26.17 -6.24 -6.90
C ASN A 540 -24.87 -6.44 -7.68
N VAL A 541 -23.97 -7.27 -7.15
CA VAL A 541 -22.69 -7.62 -7.80
C VAL A 541 -22.86 -8.98 -8.47
N SER A 542 -22.65 -9.03 -9.79
CA SER A 542 -22.69 -10.27 -10.57
C SER A 542 -21.35 -10.99 -10.56
N GLY A 543 -21.36 -12.30 -10.86
CA GLY A 543 -20.12 -13.05 -11.09
C GLY A 543 -19.35 -13.41 -9.82
N VAL A 544 -20.02 -13.46 -8.67
CA VAL A 544 -19.44 -14.05 -7.44
C VAL A 544 -19.15 -15.53 -7.71
N PRO A 545 -17.89 -15.99 -7.59
CA PRO A 545 -17.55 -17.40 -7.80
C PRO A 545 -18.18 -18.32 -6.76
N THR A 546 -18.26 -19.61 -7.08
CA THR A 546 -18.64 -20.63 -6.11
C THR A 546 -17.53 -20.83 -5.07
N LEU A 547 -17.91 -21.26 -3.87
CA LEU A 547 -16.98 -21.79 -2.89
C LEU A 547 -16.75 -23.26 -3.22
N ASP A 548 -15.52 -23.63 -3.58
CA ASP A 548 -15.18 -24.97 -4.08
C ASP A 548 -14.23 -25.74 -3.15
N ILE A 549 -13.38 -25.02 -2.41
CA ILE A 549 -12.34 -25.63 -1.56
C ILE A 549 -12.58 -25.26 -0.10
N ILE A 550 -12.52 -26.26 0.78
CA ILE A 550 -12.55 -26.09 2.24
C ILE A 550 -11.43 -26.96 2.83
N ASP A 551 -10.44 -26.30 3.43
CA ASP A 551 -9.39 -26.94 4.22
C ASP A 551 -9.71 -26.74 5.71
N ILE A 552 -9.63 -27.80 6.51
CA ILE A 552 -9.84 -27.72 7.96
C ILE A 552 -8.63 -28.30 8.68
N PHE A 553 -7.94 -27.48 9.47
CA PHE A 553 -6.78 -27.88 10.26
C PHE A 553 -7.16 -28.21 11.70
N GLY A 554 -6.43 -29.16 12.29
CA GLY A 554 -6.57 -29.50 13.70
C GLY A 554 -7.84 -30.27 14.04
N TYR A 555 -8.43 -30.95 13.06
CA TYR A 555 -9.68 -31.68 13.19
C TYR A 555 -9.52 -32.93 14.07
N PRO A 556 -10.20 -33.00 15.24
CA PRO A 556 -9.86 -34.00 16.26
C PRO A 556 -10.65 -35.32 16.17
N PHE A 557 -11.60 -35.45 15.23
CA PHE A 557 -12.51 -36.60 15.13
C PHE A 557 -12.37 -37.31 13.79
N ILE A 558 -13.01 -38.49 13.63
CA ILE A 558 -13.12 -39.15 12.32
C ILE A 558 -14.42 -38.66 11.65
N PRO A 559 -14.36 -37.91 10.54
CA PRO A 559 -15.55 -37.35 9.90
C PRO A 559 -16.25 -38.36 8.98
N HIS A 560 -17.58 -38.39 9.02
CA HIS A 560 -18.42 -39.13 8.07
C HIS A 560 -18.90 -38.22 6.93
N LEU A 561 -17.97 -37.84 6.04
CA LEU A 561 -18.22 -36.92 4.93
C LEU A 561 -19.20 -37.47 3.88
N ASP A 562 -19.40 -38.78 3.81
CA ASP A 562 -20.40 -39.44 2.97
C ASP A 562 -21.85 -39.15 3.37
N LYS A 563 -22.04 -38.69 4.61
CA LYS A 563 -23.31 -38.26 5.22
C LYS A 563 -23.44 -36.74 5.29
N ALA A 564 -22.56 -35.99 4.64
CA ALA A 564 -22.64 -34.54 4.63
C ALA A 564 -23.97 -34.06 4.02
N THR A 565 -24.49 -32.97 4.56
CA THR A 565 -25.69 -32.29 4.08
C THR A 565 -25.44 -30.81 3.91
N VAL A 566 -26.15 -30.18 2.98
CA VAL A 566 -26.26 -28.74 2.81
C VAL A 566 -27.73 -28.36 2.90
N ASN A 567 -28.11 -27.50 3.84
CA ASN A 567 -29.51 -27.10 4.08
C ASN A 567 -30.48 -28.30 4.21
N GLY A 568 -30.00 -29.42 4.77
CA GLY A 568 -30.77 -30.66 4.96
C GLY A 568 -30.79 -31.60 3.75
N GLU A 569 -30.29 -31.18 2.59
CA GLU A 569 -30.14 -32.04 1.42
C GLU A 569 -28.77 -32.71 1.38
N ARG A 570 -28.68 -33.91 0.78
CA ARG A 570 -27.42 -34.67 0.73
C ARG A 570 -26.38 -33.91 -0.10
N LEU A 571 -25.21 -33.65 0.51
CA LEU A 571 -24.06 -33.03 -0.14
C LEU A 571 -23.05 -34.11 -0.55
N SER A 572 -22.83 -34.28 -1.85
CA SER A 572 -21.95 -35.34 -2.37
C SER A 572 -20.49 -34.90 -2.44
N ILE A 573 -19.75 -35.03 -1.33
CA ILE A 573 -18.32 -34.65 -1.26
C ILE A 573 -17.35 -35.83 -1.18
N SER A 574 -17.83 -37.06 -0.98
CA SER A 574 -16.97 -38.22 -0.73
C SER A 574 -15.97 -38.53 -1.85
N GLY A 575 -16.27 -38.13 -3.10
CA GLY A 575 -15.37 -38.32 -4.25
C GLY A 575 -14.30 -37.24 -4.41
N CYS A 576 -14.38 -36.17 -3.63
CA CYS A 576 -13.55 -34.97 -3.74
C CYS A 576 -13.13 -34.43 -2.36
N SER A 577 -13.19 -35.29 -1.33
CA SER A 577 -12.78 -34.97 0.02
C SER A 577 -11.86 -36.04 0.59
N SER A 578 -10.92 -35.64 1.45
CA SER A 578 -10.08 -36.56 2.22
C SER A 578 -9.96 -36.11 3.67
N PHE A 579 -9.69 -37.08 4.54
CA PHE A 579 -9.32 -36.86 5.92
C PHE A 579 -8.00 -37.58 6.19
N ASP A 580 -7.02 -36.84 6.71
CA ASP A 580 -5.75 -37.39 7.17
C ASP A 580 -5.69 -37.30 8.71
N MET A 581 -5.64 -38.48 9.33
CA MET A 581 -5.60 -38.63 10.78
C MET A 581 -4.25 -38.17 11.36
N GLU A 582 -3.14 -38.34 10.63
CA GLU A 582 -1.81 -37.99 11.12
C GLU A 582 -1.63 -36.47 11.21
N SER A 583 -2.03 -35.75 10.17
CA SER A 583 -2.03 -34.29 10.15
C SER A 583 -3.26 -33.66 10.83
N SER A 584 -4.29 -34.45 11.15
CA SER A 584 -5.58 -33.96 11.66
C SER A 584 -6.21 -32.94 10.71
N MET A 585 -6.29 -33.27 9.42
CA MET A 585 -6.74 -32.36 8.37
C MET A 585 -7.88 -32.93 7.55
N ILE A 586 -8.88 -32.10 7.25
CA ILE A 586 -9.87 -32.37 6.21
C ILE A 586 -9.56 -31.48 5.01
N LEU A 587 -9.57 -32.06 3.82
CA LEU A 587 -9.47 -31.35 2.56
C LEU A 587 -10.72 -31.65 1.73
N ILE A 588 -11.45 -30.63 1.31
CA ILE A 588 -12.59 -30.73 0.39
C ILE A 588 -12.24 -29.89 -0.83
N ASN A 589 -12.29 -30.47 -2.02
CA ASN A 589 -12.01 -29.78 -3.29
C ASN A 589 -12.98 -30.27 -4.36
N CYS A 590 -14.17 -29.69 -4.37
CA CYS A 590 -15.26 -30.11 -5.24
C CYS A 590 -15.67 -28.93 -6.12
N SER A 591 -15.66 -29.13 -7.44
CA SER A 591 -16.05 -28.07 -8.37
C SER A 591 -17.51 -27.67 -8.19
N ASN A 592 -17.77 -26.36 -8.12
CA ASN A 592 -19.10 -25.79 -7.89
C ASN A 592 -19.76 -26.31 -6.59
N LEU A 593 -19.00 -26.45 -5.50
CA LEU A 593 -19.49 -27.07 -4.27
C LEU A 593 -20.65 -26.29 -3.65
N ILE A 594 -20.48 -25.00 -3.42
CA ILE A 594 -21.52 -24.12 -2.86
C ILE A 594 -21.63 -22.84 -3.68
N ASN A 595 -22.83 -22.53 -4.14
CA ASN A 595 -23.17 -21.16 -4.55
C ASN A 595 -23.51 -20.32 -3.32
N ILE A 596 -22.53 -19.57 -2.78
CA ILE A 596 -22.69 -18.77 -1.56
C ILE A 596 -23.67 -17.59 -1.72
N THR A 597 -24.13 -17.31 -2.94
CA THR A 597 -25.15 -16.29 -3.22
C THR A 597 -26.57 -16.86 -3.30
N ALA A 598 -26.74 -18.19 -3.33
CA ALA A 598 -28.05 -18.81 -3.53
C ALA A 598 -28.99 -18.56 -2.35
N ASP A 599 -28.51 -18.80 -1.13
CA ASP A 599 -29.31 -18.72 0.10
C ASP A 599 -28.75 -17.65 1.06
N PRO A 600 -29.59 -17.01 1.88
CA PRO A 600 -29.14 -16.09 2.92
C PRO A 600 -28.40 -16.80 4.06
N VAL A 601 -28.73 -18.08 4.30
CA VAL A 601 -28.08 -18.94 5.29
C VAL A 601 -27.81 -20.28 4.64
N ILE A 602 -26.56 -20.73 4.69
CA ILE A 602 -26.14 -22.05 4.19
C ILE A 602 -25.57 -22.82 5.38
N LEU A 603 -26.10 -24.02 5.59
CA LEU A 603 -25.77 -24.89 6.70
C LEU A 603 -25.18 -26.20 6.17
N ILE A 604 -23.88 -26.41 6.39
CA ILE A 604 -23.19 -27.65 6.00
C ILE A 604 -22.93 -28.47 7.26
N ILE A 605 -23.43 -29.71 7.31
CA ILE A 605 -23.31 -30.59 8.48
C ILE A 605 -22.85 -31.99 8.07
N TRP A 606 -21.94 -32.57 8.85
CA TRP A 606 -21.64 -34.01 8.82
C TRP A 606 -21.43 -34.56 10.23
N THR A 607 -21.60 -35.88 10.40
CA THR A 607 -21.42 -36.56 11.69
C THR A 607 -19.98 -36.98 11.93
N ASN A 608 -19.60 -37.18 13.19
CA ASN A 608 -18.27 -37.61 13.64
C ASN A 608 -18.32 -38.92 14.42
N SER A 609 -17.16 -39.57 14.54
CA SER A 609 -16.91 -40.74 15.40
C SER A 609 -15.58 -40.66 16.11
#